data_AF-A0AA49FLS7-F1
#
_entry.id   AF-A0AA49FLS7-F1
#
_cell.length_a   1.000
_cell.length_b   1.000
_cell.length_c   1.000
_cell.angle_alpha   90.00
_cell.angle_beta   90.00
_cell.angle_gamma   90.00
#
_symmetry.space_group_name_H-M   'P 1'
#
loop_
_entity.id
_entity.type
_entity.pdbx_description
1 polymer ?
#
loop_
_entity_poly.entity_id
_entity_poly.type
_entity_poly.pdbx_seq_one_letter_code
_entity_poly.pdbx_strand_id
1 'polypeptide(L)' 'MLPKDLVVLIENGIVETISISRASPNAAWSVSAYGRALPADVVNRIELNAEGSQRVWADLDAAYSFIRKCGFRRQVLIEG' A
#
# COMPACT_ATOMS: atom_id res chain seq x y z
N MET A 1 -5.24 6.87 -6.09
CA MET A 1 -3.78 7.06 -6.24
C MET A 1 -3.16 7.05 -4.85
N LEU A 2 -1.97 6.47 -4.66
CA LEU A 2 -1.31 6.58 -3.35
C LEU A 2 -0.97 8.06 -3.06
N PRO A 3 -0.99 8.51 -1.79
CA PRO A 3 -0.57 9.85 -1.41
C PRO A 3 0.85 10.13 -1.90
N LYS A 4 1.10 11.37 -2.32
CA LYS A 4 2.42 11.82 -2.77
C LYS A 4 3.50 11.55 -1.71
N ASP A 5 3.13 11.64 -0.44
CA ASP A 5 4.06 11.39 0.68
C ASP A 5 4.58 9.95 0.67
N LEU A 6 3.75 8.96 0.37
CA LEU A 6 4.19 7.57 0.29
C LEU A 6 5.18 7.35 -0.87
N VAL A 7 4.98 8.03 -2.00
CA VAL A 7 5.91 7.98 -3.13
C VAL A 7 7.30 8.49 -2.72
N VAL A 8 7.34 9.67 -2.09
CA VAL A 8 8.59 10.28 -1.60
C VAL A 8 9.30 9.37 -0.60
N LEU A 9 8.56 8.73 0.30
CA LEU A 9 9.12 7.81 1.30
C LEU A 9 9.73 6.55 0.63
N ILE A 10 9.11 6.04 -0.42
CA ILE A 10 9.63 4.90 -1.20
C ILE A 10 10.89 5.32 -1.96
N GLU A 11 10.84 6.45 -2.67
CA GLU A 11 11.96 6.95 -3.48
C GLU A 11 13.20 7.25 -2.64
N ASN A 12 13.00 7.79 -1.42
CA ASN A 12 14.07 8.05 -0.47
C ASN A 12 14.57 6.79 0.25
N GLY A 13 14.00 5.60 -0.03
CA GLY A 13 14.39 4.34 0.60
C GLY A 13 14.07 4.25 2.09
N ILE A 14 13.17 5.12 2.59
CA ILE A 14 12.73 5.17 3.99
C ILE A 14 11.80 3.99 4.31
N VAL A 15 10.98 3.59 3.34
CA VAL A 15 10.08 2.44 3.48
C VAL A 15 10.89 1.15 3.43
N GLU A 16 10.76 0.34 4.48
CA GLU A 16 11.41 -0.95 4.58
C GLU A 16 10.50 -2.10 4.16
N THR A 17 9.20 -2.00 4.49
CA THR A 17 8.19 -3.02 4.27
C THR A 17 6.89 -2.38 3.80
N ILE A 18 6.23 -3.01 2.84
CA ILE A 18 4.86 -2.63 2.43
C ILE A 18 3.97 -3.87 2.55
N SER A 19 2.78 -3.69 3.11
CA SER A 19 1.72 -4.67 3.15
C SER A 19 0.50 -4.15 2.39
N ILE A 20 -0.16 -5.03 1.62
CA ILE A 20 -1.46 -4.79 1.03
C ILE A 20 -2.43 -5.78 1.69
N SER A 21 -3.39 -5.29 2.46
CA SER A 21 -4.28 -6.15 3.23
C SER A 21 -5.74 -5.77 3.16
N ARG A 22 -6.65 -6.73 3.38
CA ARG A 22 -8.09 -6.47 3.54
C ARG A 22 -8.64 -7.30 4.70
N ALA A 23 -9.65 -6.77 5.38
CA ALA A 23 -10.23 -7.43 6.55
C ALA A 23 -11.19 -8.59 6.20
N SER A 24 -11.74 -8.59 4.99
CA SER A 24 -12.62 -9.66 4.48
C SER A 24 -12.62 -9.66 2.95
N PRO A 25 -13.10 -10.71 2.28
CA PRO A 25 -13.11 -10.79 0.81
C PRO A 25 -13.85 -9.64 0.11
N ASN A 26 -14.82 -9.04 0.80
CA ASN A 26 -15.64 -7.93 0.31
C ASN A 26 -15.18 -6.56 0.85
N ALA A 27 -14.17 -6.54 1.71
CA ALA A 27 -13.59 -5.29 2.22
C ALA A 27 -12.65 -4.67 1.19
N ALA A 28 -12.53 -3.34 1.25
CA ALA A 28 -11.49 -2.60 0.56
C ALA A 28 -10.10 -3.12 0.92
N TRP A 29 -9.22 -3.16 -0.07
CA TRP A 29 -7.79 -3.34 0.21
C TRP A 29 -7.24 -2.09 0.89
N SER A 30 -6.16 -2.26 1.64
CA SER A 30 -5.43 -1.21 2.34
C SER A 30 -3.96 -1.39 2.04
N VAL A 31 -3.26 -0.31 1.69
CA VAL A 31 -1.79 -0.34 1.59
C VAL A 31 -1.23 0.25 2.87
N SER A 32 -0.32 -0.44 3.52
CA SER A 32 0.39 -0.01 4.73
C SER A 32 1.89 -0.03 4.48
N ALA A 33 2.60 1.03 4.84
CA ALA A 33 4.05 1.14 4.72
C ALA A 33 4.71 1.26 6.09
N TYR A 34 5.85 0.59 6.26
CA TYR A 34 6.60 0.52 7.51
C TYR A 34 8.08 0.77 7.26
N GLY A 35 8.75 1.39 8.23
CA GLY A 35 10.18 1.69 8.20
C GLY A 35 10.61 2.28 9.54
N ARG A 36 11.84 2.05 9.98
CA ARG A 36 12.29 2.49 11.32
C ARG A 36 12.31 4.01 11.49
N ALA A 37 12.47 4.73 10.37
CA ALA A 37 12.45 6.19 10.31
C ALA A 37 11.04 6.75 10.05
N LEU A 38 10.03 5.89 9.85
CA LEU A 38 8.64 6.33 9.80
C LEU A 38 8.12 6.45 11.25
N PRO A 39 7.41 7.53 11.60
CA PRO A 39 6.68 7.58 12.85
C PRO A 39 5.75 6.36 12.97
N ALA A 40 5.60 5.79 14.17
CA ALA A 40 4.80 4.59 14.41
C ALA A 40 3.32 4.76 14.02
N ASP A 41 2.88 6.00 14.05
CA ASP A 41 1.59 6.58 13.70
C ASP A 41 1.45 6.90 12.20
N VAL A 42 2.56 6.90 11.44
CA VAL A 42 2.59 7.02 9.97
C VAL A 42 2.69 5.62 9.35
N VAL A 43 1.85 4.70 9.81
CA VAL A 43 1.34 3.68 8.90
C VAL A 43 0.45 4.44 7.93
N ASN A 44 1.00 4.82 6.78
CA ASN A 44 0.25 5.47 5.71
C ASN A 44 -0.74 4.45 5.14
N ARG A 45 -1.82 4.18 5.88
CA ARG A 45 -2.86 3.24 5.50
C ARG A 45 -3.76 3.90 4.50
N ILE A 46 -3.70 3.41 3.27
CA ILE A 46 -4.49 3.95 2.17
C ILE A 46 -5.53 2.90 1.82
N GLU A 47 -6.78 3.18 2.14
CA GLU A 47 -7.89 2.36 1.67
C GLU A 47 -8.04 2.53 0.15
N LEU A 48 -8.00 1.41 -0.54
CA LEU A 48 -8.23 1.28 -1.96
C LEU A 48 -9.73 1.09 -2.16
N ASN A 49 -10.37 2.06 -2.82
CA ASN A 49 -11.82 2.11 -3.07
C ASN A 49 -12.69 2.11 -1.81
N ALA A 50 -12.78 3.27 -1.16
CA ALA A 50 -13.66 3.51 -0.01
C ALA A 50 -15.17 3.35 -0.33
N GLU A 51 -15.56 3.38 -1.61
CA GLU A 51 -16.96 3.32 -2.04
C GLU A 51 -17.51 1.89 -2.20
N GLY A 52 -16.75 0.86 -1.79
CA GLY A 52 -17.21 -0.54 -1.86
C GLY A 52 -17.21 -1.07 -3.29
N SER A 53 -16.03 -1.43 -3.81
CA SER A 53 -15.86 -1.84 -5.21
C SER A 53 -16.02 -3.35 -5.41
N GLN A 54 -16.84 -3.72 -6.39
CA GLN A 54 -17.02 -5.07 -6.95
C GLN A 54 -15.76 -5.59 -7.70
N ARG A 55 -14.67 -4.81 -7.79
CA ARG A 55 -13.45 -5.13 -8.56
C ARG A 55 -12.21 -5.25 -7.68
N VAL A 56 -12.36 -5.98 -6.58
CA VAL A 56 -11.37 -6.16 -5.51
C VAL A 56 -9.98 -6.58 -6.05
N TRP A 57 -9.91 -7.38 -7.11
CA TRP A 57 -8.63 -7.80 -7.70
C TRP A 57 -7.94 -6.74 -8.55
N ALA A 58 -8.69 -5.87 -9.22
CA ALA A 58 -8.12 -4.79 -10.04
C ALA A 58 -7.41 -3.75 -9.16
N ASP A 59 -7.92 -3.52 -7.95
CA ASP A 59 -7.34 -2.59 -6.99
C ASP A 59 -6.01 -3.10 -6.42
N LEU A 60 -5.95 -4.41 -6.13
CA LEU A 60 -4.70 -5.06 -5.72
C LEU A 60 -3.63 -4.94 -6.82
N ASP A 61 -3.98 -5.28 -8.06
CA ASP A 61 -3.04 -5.24 -9.18
C ASP A 61 -2.55 -3.82 -9.46
N ALA A 62 -3.45 -2.83 -9.42
CA ALA A 62 -3.11 -1.42 -9.58
C ALA A 62 -2.18 -0.92 -8.47
N ALA A 63 -2.47 -1.26 -7.21
CA ALA A 63 -1.65 -0.87 -6.06
C ALA A 63 -0.26 -1.51 -6.13
N TYR A 64 -0.19 -2.82 -6.37
CA TYR A 64 1.06 -3.53 -6.52
C TYR A 64 1.91 -2.96 -7.67
N SER A 65 1.30 -2.78 -8.85
CA SER A 65 1.96 -2.18 -10.01
C SER A 65 2.48 -0.77 -9.72
N PHE A 66 1.71 0.05 -9.01
CA PHE A 66 2.13 1.40 -8.62
C PHE A 66 3.34 1.36 -7.68
N ILE A 67 3.31 0.53 -6.63
CA ILE A 67 4.42 0.36 -5.67
C ILE A 67 5.72 -0.02 -6.41
N ARG A 68 5.64 -0.92 -7.39
CA ARG A 68 6.79 -1.31 -8.22
C ARG A 68 7.29 -0.16 -9.09
N LYS A 69 6.39 0.64 -9.68
CA LYS A 69 6.74 1.82 -10.49
C LYS A 69 7.43 2.91 -9.66
N CYS A 70 7.09 3.05 -8.38
CA CYS A 70 7.79 3.94 -7.44
C CYS A 70 9.20 3.45 -7.07
N GLY A 71 9.63 2.29 -7.55
CA GLY A 71 10.98 1.77 -7.30
C GLY A 71 11.11 0.93 -6.04
N PHE A 72 10.01 0.56 -5.37
CA PHE A 72 10.07 -0.37 -4.24
C PHE A 72 10.42 -1.78 -4.70
N ARG A 73 11.65 -2.22 -4.40
CA ARG A 73 12.19 -3.52 -4.87
C ARG A 73 12.08 -4.66 -3.86
N ARG A 74 11.74 -4.36 -2.60
CA ARG A 74 11.64 -5.38 -1.54
C ARG A 74 10.35 -6.18 -1.68
N GLN A 75 10.19 -7.23 -0.87
CA GLN A 75 8.97 -8.01 -0.84
C GLN A 75 7.79 -7.13 -0.41
N VAL A 76 6.67 -7.27 -1.11
CA VAL A 76 5.38 -6.69 -0.72
C VAL A 76 4.56 -7.82 -0.14
N LEU A 77 4.10 -7.67 1.11
CA LEU A 77 3.24 -8.64 1.77
C LEU A 77 1.81 -8.44 1.27
N ILE A 78 1.10 -9.52 0.98
CA ILE A 78 -0.30 -9.46 0.52
C ILE A 78 -1.12 -10.41 1.38
N GLU A 79 -2.13 -9.88 2.07
CA GLU A 79 -2.97 -10.61 3.04
C GLU A 79 -4.45 -10.31 2.79
N GLY A 80 -5.27 -11.29 2.42
CA GLY A 80 -6.69 -11.01 2.14
C GLY A 80 -7.60 -12.22 2.12
#